data_AF-A0AAN3V5A1-F1
#
_entry.id   AF-A0AAN3V5A1-F1
#
_cell.length_a   1.000
_cell.length_b   1.000
_cell.length_c   1.000
_cell.angle_alpha   90.00
_cell.angle_beta   90.00
_cell.angle_gamma   90.00
#
_symmetry.space_group_name_H-M   'P 1'
#
loop_
_entity.id
_entity.type
_entity.pdbx_description
1 polymer ?
#
loop_
_entity_poly.entity_id
_entity_poly.type
_entity_poly.pdbx_seq_one_letter_code
_entity_poly.pdbx_strand_id
1 'polypeptide(L)'
;MEVDEVPVYRQKKSEQEDKPRRREAAAIPQPDENNPEMPPSAVMSPGIEYMEDGLPDPVKAMGRLLVENINTDPRLALDAAYKLAQFTHHKKGDAGKKSAKGDAAKKAANRFAVPPPPRLVVNNDNEGNG
;
A
#
# COMPACT_ATOMS: atom_id res chain seq x y z
N MET A 1 -38.65 43.08 -28.63
CA MET A 1 -37.55 42.74 -27.70
C MET A 1 -37.83 41.34 -27.22
N GLU A 2 -37.06 40.37 -27.73
CA GLU A 2 -37.04 39.01 -27.21
C GLU A 2 -36.66 38.99 -25.72
N VAL A 3 -37.20 38.05 -24.97
CA VAL A 3 -36.36 37.08 -24.25
C VAL A 3 -37.07 35.74 -24.33
N ASP A 4 -36.45 34.82 -25.07
CA ASP A 4 -36.80 33.40 -25.15
C ASP A 4 -36.81 32.73 -23.77
N GLU A 5 -37.97 32.25 -23.34
CA GLU A 5 -38.00 31.19 -22.32
C GLU A 5 -37.76 29.85 -23.02
N VAL A 6 -36.50 29.41 -23.01
CA VAL A 6 -36.11 28.06 -23.43
C VAL A 6 -36.72 27.06 -22.45
N PRO A 7 -37.63 26.15 -22.88
CA PRO A 7 -38.07 25.07 -22.01
C PRO A 7 -36.90 24.16 -21.68
N VAL A 8 -36.60 24.02 -20.39
CA VAL A 8 -35.62 23.06 -19.86
C VAL A 8 -36.15 21.65 -20.14
N TYR A 9 -35.69 21.06 -21.25
CA TYR A 9 -35.95 19.67 -21.55
C TYR A 9 -35.17 18.79 -20.58
N ARG A 10 -35.88 18.22 -19.60
CA ARG A 10 -35.42 17.08 -18.81
C ARG A 10 -35.18 15.92 -19.77
N GLN A 11 -33.91 15.65 -20.11
CA GLN A 11 -33.54 14.46 -20.87
C GLN A 11 -34.09 13.22 -20.17
N LYS A 12 -35.08 12.58 -20.80
CA LYS A 12 -35.50 11.23 -20.42
C LYS A 12 -34.36 10.30 -20.78
N LYS A 13 -33.82 9.64 -19.76
CA LYS A 13 -32.90 8.52 -19.87
C LYS A 13 -33.58 7.45 -20.73
N SER A 14 -33.10 7.25 -21.95
CA SER A 14 -33.52 6.12 -22.77
C SER A 14 -33.05 4.85 -22.08
N GLU A 15 -34.01 4.07 -21.57
CA GLU A 15 -33.80 2.65 -21.31
C GLU A 15 -33.45 2.00 -22.64
N GLN A 16 -32.15 1.80 -22.85
CA GLN A 16 -31.67 0.89 -23.87
C GLN A 16 -32.08 -0.51 -23.39
N GLU A 17 -33.14 -1.06 -23.99
CA GLU A 17 -33.52 -2.47 -23.81
C GLU A 17 -32.28 -3.35 -24.04
N ASP A 18 -31.75 -3.91 -22.95
CA ASP A 18 -30.72 -4.93 -22.98
C ASP A 18 -31.39 -6.26 -23.41
N LYS A 19 -31.60 -6.39 -24.72
CA LYS A 19 -32.02 -7.65 -25.32
C LYS A 19 -30.93 -8.69 -24.99
N PRO A 20 -31.26 -9.82 -24.35
CA PRO A 20 -30.26 -10.83 -24.05
C PRO A 20 -29.76 -11.38 -25.38
N ARG A 21 -28.56 -10.95 -25.77
CA ARG A 21 -27.82 -11.54 -26.87
C ARG A 21 -27.44 -12.94 -26.38
N ARG A 22 -28.36 -13.90 -26.58
CA ARG A 22 -28.14 -15.33 -26.44
C ARG A 22 -26.86 -15.61 -27.21
N ARG A 23 -25.74 -15.70 -26.49
CA ARG A 23 -24.49 -16.16 -27.06
C ARG A 23 -24.78 -17.59 -27.45
N GLU A 24 -24.99 -17.81 -28.74
CA GLU A 24 -24.91 -19.13 -29.33
C GLU A 24 -23.53 -19.65 -28.90
N ALA A 25 -23.54 -20.63 -27.99
CA ALA A 25 -22.32 -21.25 -27.51
C ALA A 25 -21.71 -21.91 -28.74
N ALA A 26 -20.71 -21.25 -29.33
CA ALA A 26 -19.79 -21.91 -30.24
C ALA A 26 -19.35 -23.17 -29.51
N ALA A 27 -19.67 -24.33 -30.10
CA ALA A 27 -19.35 -25.63 -29.55
C ALA A 27 -17.85 -25.64 -29.22
N ILE A 28 -17.53 -25.54 -27.93
CA ILE A 28 -16.19 -25.76 -27.43
C ILE A 28 -15.90 -27.22 -27.78
N PRO A 29 -14.89 -27.53 -28.61
CA PRO A 29 -14.50 -28.91 -28.80
C PRO A 29 -14.20 -29.48 -27.42
N GLN A 30 -14.86 -30.57 -27.06
CA GLN A 30 -14.61 -31.25 -25.79
C GLN A 30 -13.09 -31.54 -25.71
N PRO A 31 -12.45 -31.26 -24.57
CA PRO A 31 -11.04 -31.60 -24.41
C PRO A 31 -10.91 -33.12 -24.54
N ASP A 32 -10.07 -33.55 -25.47
CA ASP A 32 -9.68 -34.94 -25.60
C ASP A 32 -8.90 -35.34 -24.33
N GLU A 33 -9.51 -36.22 -23.52
CA GLU A 33 -8.99 -36.72 -22.25
C GLU A 33 -7.69 -37.55 -22.40
N ASN A 34 -7.16 -37.75 -23.62
CA ASN A 34 -5.98 -38.57 -23.88
C ASN A 34 -4.66 -37.83 -24.14
N ASN A 35 -4.61 -36.49 -24.02
CA ASN A 35 -3.33 -35.78 -24.06
C ASN A 35 -2.93 -35.32 -22.64
N PRO A 36 -1.82 -35.81 -22.04
CA PRO A 36 -1.22 -35.16 -20.89
C PRO A 36 -0.50 -33.89 -21.38
N GLU A 37 -1.27 -32.92 -21.88
CA GLU A 37 -0.76 -31.59 -22.17
C GLU A 37 -0.56 -30.89 -20.83
N MET A 38 0.67 -31.03 -20.34
CA MET A 38 1.26 -30.24 -19.28
C MET A 38 0.72 -28.80 -19.37
N PRO A 39 0.19 -28.20 -18.29
CA PRO A 39 -0.17 -26.78 -18.33
C PRO A 39 1.06 -26.03 -18.86
N PRO A 40 0.91 -25.04 -19.76
CA PRO A 40 2.06 -24.32 -20.29
C PRO A 40 2.83 -23.83 -19.08
N SER A 41 3.99 -24.47 -18.82
CA SER A 41 4.90 -24.11 -17.76
C SER A 41 5.09 -22.63 -17.97
N ALA A 42 4.60 -21.83 -17.01
CA ALA A 42 4.69 -20.40 -17.06
C ALA A 42 6.08 -20.08 -17.58
N VAL A 43 6.15 -19.48 -18.77
CA VAL A 43 7.42 -19.00 -19.30
C VAL A 43 7.74 -17.85 -18.37
N MET A 44 8.37 -18.19 -17.24
CA MET A 44 8.72 -17.28 -16.18
C MET A 44 9.80 -16.40 -16.78
N SER A 45 9.38 -15.26 -17.32
CA SER A 45 10.28 -14.25 -17.86
C SER A 45 11.31 -13.93 -16.78
N PRO A 46 12.62 -14.04 -17.06
CA PRO A 46 13.64 -13.83 -16.05
C PRO A 46 13.46 -12.48 -15.34
N GLY A 47 13.19 -12.56 -14.04
CA GLY A 47 13.12 -11.41 -13.13
C GLY A 47 11.74 -10.79 -12.91
N ILE A 48 10.66 -11.34 -13.45
CA ILE A 48 9.32 -11.03 -12.92
C ILE A 48 9.15 -11.95 -11.72
N GLU A 49 9.17 -11.38 -10.51
CA GLU A 49 8.83 -12.15 -9.32
C GLU A 49 7.32 -12.23 -9.23
N TYR A 50 6.82 -13.46 -9.19
CA TYR A 50 5.40 -13.76 -9.11
C TYR A 50 5.07 -14.04 -7.64
N MET A 51 3.93 -13.52 -7.20
CA MET A 51 3.33 -13.82 -5.91
C MET A 51 2.80 -15.27 -5.89
N GLU A 52 2.35 -15.73 -4.73
CA GLU A 52 1.90 -17.11 -4.50
C GLU A 52 0.66 -17.48 -5.34
N ASP A 53 -0.12 -16.48 -5.75
CA ASP A 53 -1.24 -16.55 -6.68
C ASP A 53 -0.81 -16.54 -8.17
N GLY A 54 0.49 -16.51 -8.45
CA GLY A 54 1.05 -16.52 -9.81
C GLY A 54 0.98 -15.18 -10.54
N LEU A 55 0.53 -14.11 -9.87
CA LEU A 55 0.48 -12.76 -10.42
C LEU A 55 1.82 -12.03 -10.17
N PRO A 56 2.33 -11.19 -11.09
CA PRO A 56 3.55 -10.41 -10.82
C PRO A 56 3.38 -9.50 -9.59
N ASP A 57 4.41 -9.43 -8.73
CA ASP A 57 4.44 -8.49 -7.60
C ASP A 57 4.16 -7.07 -8.12
N PRO A 58 3.08 -6.41 -7.66
CA PRO A 58 2.66 -5.12 -8.19
C PRO A 58 3.74 -4.04 -8.02
N VAL A 59 4.55 -4.09 -6.96
CA VAL A 59 5.62 -3.10 -6.74
C VAL A 59 6.72 -3.28 -7.79
N LYS A 60 7.12 -4.52 -8.05
CA LYS A 60 8.14 -4.84 -9.07
C LYS A 60 7.63 -4.62 -10.48
N ALA A 61 6.37 -4.94 -10.75
CA ALA A 61 5.71 -4.66 -12.02
C ALA A 61 5.66 -3.15 -12.31
N MET A 62 5.28 -2.33 -11.32
CA MET A 62 5.31 -0.87 -11.45
C MET A 62 6.73 -0.33 -11.65
N GLY A 63 7.73 -0.88 -10.97
CA GLY A 63 9.14 -0.50 -11.16
C GLY A 63 9.65 -0.77 -12.57
N ARG A 64 9.29 -1.92 -13.16
CA ARG A 64 9.61 -2.24 -14.56
C ARG A 64 8.90 -1.29 -15.52
N LEU A 65 7.60 -1.07 -15.32
CA LEU A 65 6.82 -0.14 -16.14
C LEU A 65 7.42 1.27 -16.12
N LEU A 66 7.87 1.74 -14.95
CA LEU A 66 8.59 2.99 -14.81
C LEU A 66 9.86 3.02 -15.68
N VAL A 67 10.76 2.04 -15.52
CA VAL A 67 12.08 2.02 -16.19
C VAL A 67 11.96 1.86 -17.70
N GLU A 68 11.08 0.98 -18.17
CA GLU A 68 10.91 0.68 -19.60
C GLU A 68 10.28 1.85 -20.37
N ASN A 69 9.47 2.68 -19.69
CA ASN A 69 8.71 3.75 -20.34
C ASN A 69 9.26 5.16 -20.11
N ILE A 70 10.40 5.35 -19.43
CA ILE A 70 10.98 6.68 -19.16
C ILE A 70 11.10 7.52 -20.44
N ASN A 71 11.54 6.92 -21.54
CA ASN A 71 11.75 7.60 -22.83
C ASN A 71 10.61 7.36 -23.84
N THR A 72 9.79 6.33 -23.62
CA THR A 72 8.77 5.87 -24.57
C THR A 72 7.41 6.49 -24.28
N ASP A 73 6.96 6.42 -23.02
CA ASP A 73 5.74 7.05 -22.55
C ASP A 73 5.98 7.66 -21.14
N PRO A 74 6.43 8.93 -21.10
CA PRO A 74 6.75 9.58 -19.84
C PRO A 74 5.51 9.80 -18.96
N ARG A 75 4.29 9.83 -19.52
CA ARG A 75 3.07 9.97 -18.71
C ARG A 75 2.78 8.69 -17.95
N LEU A 76 2.90 7.55 -18.61
CA LEU A 76 2.76 6.24 -17.99
C LEU A 76 3.85 6.00 -16.93
N ALA A 77 5.09 6.39 -17.23
CA ALA A 77 6.20 6.33 -16.29
C ALA A 77 5.95 7.20 -15.04
N LEU A 78 5.48 8.44 -15.20
CA LEU A 78 5.16 9.33 -14.06
C LEU A 78 4.05 8.77 -13.18
N ASP A 79 3.00 8.18 -13.76
CA ASP A 79 1.92 7.55 -12.99
C ASP A 79 2.43 6.33 -12.20
N ALA A 80 3.25 5.49 -12.82
CA ALA A 80 3.91 4.37 -12.15
C ALA A 80 4.79 4.84 -10.99
N ALA A 81 5.60 5.89 -11.21
CA ALA A 81 6.45 6.48 -10.17
C ALA A 81 5.63 7.02 -8.99
N TYR A 82 4.52 7.74 -9.27
CA TYR A 82 3.67 8.30 -8.23
C TYR A 82 3.04 7.22 -7.35
N LYS A 83 2.56 6.13 -7.96
CA LYS A 83 2.01 4.97 -7.24
C LYS A 83 3.10 4.25 -6.44
N LEU A 84 4.26 4.00 -7.03
CA LEU A 84 5.38 3.31 -6.39
C LEU A 84 5.93 4.11 -5.19
N ALA A 85 5.97 5.44 -5.27
CA ALA A 85 6.42 6.32 -4.19
C ALA A 85 5.62 6.14 -2.88
N GLN A 86 4.37 5.69 -2.95
CA GLN A 86 3.54 5.43 -1.77
C GLN A 86 4.07 4.26 -0.92
N PHE A 87 4.77 3.33 -1.57
CA PHE A 87 5.32 2.13 -0.93
C PHE A 87 6.79 2.28 -0.55
N THR A 88 7.54 3.14 -1.26
CA THR A 88 8.98 3.35 -1.00
C THR A 88 9.26 4.52 -0.06
N HIS A 89 8.41 5.53 -0.01
CA HIS A 89 8.59 6.71 0.85
C HIS A 89 7.50 6.78 1.92
N HIS A 90 7.86 6.42 3.16
CA HIS A 90 7.01 6.69 4.31
C HIS A 90 6.77 8.19 4.46
N LYS A 91 5.50 8.61 4.51
CA LYS A 91 5.15 10.01 4.74
C LYS A 91 5.59 10.42 6.15
N LYS A 92 6.21 11.59 6.26
CA LYS A 92 6.62 12.18 7.55
C LYS A 92 5.36 12.39 8.41
N GLY A 93 5.14 11.47 9.36
CA GLY A 93 3.95 11.46 10.24
C GLY A 93 3.20 10.12 10.28
N ASP A 94 3.40 9.24 9.29
CA ASP A 94 2.71 7.94 9.20
C ASP A 94 3.17 6.99 10.33
N ALA A 95 4.46 7.01 10.65
CA ALA A 95 5.04 6.23 11.75
C ALA A 95 4.81 6.81 13.17
N GLY A 96 4.11 7.95 13.28
CA GLY A 96 4.19 8.81 14.46
C GLY A 96 3.35 8.37 15.66
N LYS A 97 2.13 7.83 15.45
CA LYS A 97 1.19 7.63 16.57
C LYS A 97 1.64 6.54 17.55
N LYS A 98 2.17 5.42 17.05
CA LYS A 98 2.61 4.29 17.90
C LYS A 98 3.99 4.55 18.51
N SER A 99 4.94 5.09 17.74
CA SER A 99 6.28 5.42 18.25
C SER A 99 6.21 6.52 19.30
N ALA A 100 5.47 7.61 19.05
CA ALA A 100 5.40 8.75 19.97
C ALA A 100 4.86 8.35 21.36
N LYS A 101 3.87 7.46 21.41
CA LYS A 101 3.36 6.91 22.69
C LYS A 101 4.43 6.08 23.40
N GLY A 102 5.15 5.22 22.67
CA GLY A 102 6.23 4.41 23.22
C GLY A 102 7.38 5.26 23.78
N ASP A 103 7.77 6.31 23.05
CA ASP A 103 8.84 7.20 23.45
C ASP A 103 8.43 8.09 24.65
N ALA A 104 7.18 8.56 24.69
CA ALA A 104 6.64 9.28 25.84
C ALA A 104 6.58 8.41 27.10
N ALA A 105 6.13 7.16 26.98
CA ALA A 105 6.09 6.21 28.10
C ALA A 105 7.48 5.91 28.66
N LYS A 106 8.48 5.68 27.80
CA LYS A 106 9.88 5.48 28.21
C LYS A 106 10.45 6.70 28.94
N LYS A 107 10.18 7.91 28.46
CA LYS A 107 10.61 9.15 29.14
C LYS A 107 9.95 9.33 30.50
N ALA A 108 8.68 8.96 30.64
CA ALA A 108 7.95 9.07 31.90
C ALA A 108 8.39 8.02 32.94
N ALA A 109 8.83 6.83 32.53
CA ALA A 109 9.22 5.75 33.44
C ALA A 109 10.28 6.17 34.48
N ASN A 110 11.23 7.02 34.08
CA ASN A 110 12.31 7.49 34.97
C ASN A 110 11.91 8.68 35.85
N ARG A 111 10.70 9.24 35.72
CA ARG A 111 10.24 10.38 36.53
C ARG A 111 9.67 9.98 37.89
N PHE A 112 9.25 8.73 38.02
CA PHE A 112 8.66 8.19 39.26
C PHE A 112 9.57 7.16 39.94
N ALA A 113 10.83 7.06 39.52
CA ALA A 113 11.81 6.21 40.19
C ALA A 113 12.02 6.72 41.63
N VAL A 114 11.91 5.82 42.60
CA VAL A 114 12.13 6.13 44.02
C VAL A 114 13.59 6.55 44.20
N PRO A 115 13.88 7.77 44.71
CA PRO A 115 15.25 8.17 44.94
C PRO A 115 15.90 7.25 45.98
N PRO A 116 17.23 7.06 45.92
CA PRO A 116 17.93 6.27 46.92
C PRO A 116 17.67 6.87 48.32
N PRO A 117 17.47 6.01 49.34
CA PRO A 117 17.18 6.48 50.68
C PRO A 117 18.34 7.34 51.20
N PRO A 118 18.05 8.40 51.98
CA PRO A 118 19.07 9.25 52.55
C PRO A 118 19.98 8.44 53.47
N ARG A 119 21.29 8.63 53.34
CA ARG A 119 22.27 7.98 54.20
C ARG A 119 22.42 8.79 55.48
N LEU A 120 22.34 8.10 56.61
CA LEU A 120 22.70 8.68 57.90
C LEU A 120 24.23 8.80 57.95
N VAL A 121 24.72 10.03 58.01
CA VAL A 121 26.11 10.32 58.36
C VAL A 121 26.13 10.57 59.86
N VAL A 122 26.81 9.71 60.61
CA VAL A 122 27.02 9.89 62.05
C VAL A 122 28.37 10.56 62.23
N ASN A 123 28.35 11.82 62.68
CA ASN A 123 29.54 12.55 63.08
C ASN A 123 29.83 12.25 64.55
N ASN A 124 30.53 11.16 64.81
CA ASN A 124 31.08 10.89 66.16
C ASN A 124 32.52 11.40 66.19
N ASP A 125 32.68 12.72 66.28
CA ASP A 125 33.93 13.32 66.72
C ASP A 125 34.02 13.13 68.23
N ASN A 126 34.51 11.96 68.64
CA ASN A 126 34.90 11.71 70.02
C ASN A 126 36.09 12.62 70.32
N GLU A 127 35.83 13.79 70.89
CA GLU A 127 36.85 14.68 71.44
C GLU A 127 37.54 14.00 72.64
N GLY A 128 38.47 13.11 72.31
CA GLY A 128 39.43 12.51 73.21
C GLY A 128 40.83 12.78 72.68
N ASN A 129 41.36 13.98 72.97
CA ASN A 129 42.77 14.22 73.28
C ASN A 129 43.00 15.71 73.55
N GLY A 130 43.29 16.05 74.81
CA GLY A 130 43.67 17.38 75.28
C GLY A 130 43.51 17.51 76.78
#